data_AF-T1FPX7-F1
#
_entry.id   AF-T1FPX7-F1
#
_cell.length_a   1.000
_cell.length_b   1.000
_cell.length_c   1.000
_cell.angle_alpha   90.00
_cell.angle_beta   90.00
_cell.angle_gamma   90.00
#
_symmetry.space_group_name_H-M   'P 1'
#
loop_
_entity.id
_entity.type
_entity.pdbx_description
1 polymer ?
#
loop_
_entity_poly.entity_id
_entity_poly.type
_entity_poly.pdbx_seq_one_letter_code
_entity_poly.pdbx_strand_id
1 'polypeptide(L)'
;MEALLRFSSRKDADVLRDDLRILGGFDRIIDATCLSIDEFDGYYDRKRTDAYDDDDGDDGGEKDKIAVEVDGGLDIFNMKLMNKIENFFQVLANVTNLNEANQTHLIMHKCLKRCVQYLKKAKFVEVNGKLDKECSGYIVYNLIISLLNVFINITHDNTCGSTKAGSSIQLVENLFTCLLTANQNLPACCQFDLIVLCLGLLINLVEHCRSNLRILLDIHLPHSSSPESSSLRALGNFFTYHYESARQFEEEHDAELEKEQQLQQQQQQRQFSIDNNNKNTLANNKLVDCSGEWVESEMGVEWVSHHLNTNSNNNSYDDDEDNKNKSNNNNKIALVNNHAKRGRQIADGQNHRLNSLFSQDNDSINKALNKAGKHMEDSVVAAYVALLIGCIVQHDLDLAEQVRDTLPDYSFESLSRMLRKFYNFMNLTQGMRPSCDKSILQVLEVLDSC
;
A
#
# COMPACT_ATOMS: atom_id res chain seq x y z
N MET A 1 26.26 17.21 -0.86
CA MET A 1 24.88 16.81 -1.23
C MET A 1 24.05 16.50 0.01
N GLU A 2 24.43 15.50 0.82
CA GLU A 2 23.68 15.11 2.03
C GLU A 2 23.42 16.24 3.03
N ALA A 3 24.41 17.11 3.27
CA ALA A 3 24.21 18.29 4.12
C ALA A 3 23.08 19.18 3.57
N LEU A 4 23.09 19.44 2.26
CA LEU A 4 22.08 20.28 1.60
C LEU A 4 20.69 19.65 1.66
N LEU A 5 20.58 18.34 1.47
CA LEU A 5 19.32 17.59 1.66
C LEU A 5 18.81 17.75 3.10
N ARG A 6 19.68 17.54 4.09
CA ARG A 6 19.34 17.63 5.51
C ARG A 6 18.93 19.03 5.94
N PHE A 7 19.57 20.07 5.39
CA PHE A 7 19.26 21.45 5.75
C PHE A 7 18.04 21.98 5.01
N SER A 8 17.88 21.65 3.72
CA SER A 8 16.73 22.10 2.92
C SER A 8 15.41 21.43 3.30
N SER A 9 15.46 20.21 3.86
CA SER A 9 14.26 19.48 4.29
C SER A 9 13.67 19.96 5.62
N ARG A 10 14.36 20.85 6.35
CA ARG A 10 13.85 21.35 7.63
C ARG A 10 12.66 22.29 7.40
N LYS A 11 11.74 22.29 8.37
CA LYS A 11 10.55 23.16 8.34
C LYS A 11 10.92 24.65 8.42
N ASP A 12 12.02 24.98 9.08
CA ASP A 12 12.55 26.33 9.31
C ASP A 12 13.60 26.77 8.27
N ALA A 13 13.70 26.07 7.14
CA ALA A 13 14.73 26.31 6.12
C ALA A 13 14.45 27.51 5.19
N ASP A 14 13.44 28.34 5.47
CA ASP A 14 12.99 29.39 4.53
C ASP A 14 14.11 30.38 4.16
N VAL A 15 14.87 30.83 5.15
CA VAL A 15 16.04 31.71 4.93
C VAL A 15 17.06 31.03 4.01
N LEU A 16 17.35 29.75 4.26
CA LEU A 16 18.27 28.99 3.41
C LEU A 16 17.75 28.85 1.97
N ARG A 17 16.44 28.60 1.80
CA ARG A 17 15.82 28.47 0.48
C ARG A 17 15.94 29.77 -0.33
N ASP A 18 15.75 30.91 0.32
CA ASP A 18 15.91 32.21 -0.32
C ASP A 18 17.38 32.58 -0.55
N ASP A 19 18.26 32.34 0.42
CA ASP A 19 19.71 32.58 0.28
C ASP A 19 20.31 31.77 -0.86
N LEU A 20 19.87 30.51 -1.04
CA LEU A 20 20.29 29.69 -2.18
C LEU A 20 19.95 30.37 -3.51
N ARG A 21 18.76 30.97 -3.65
CA ARG A 21 18.38 31.72 -4.86
C ARG A 21 19.19 33.00 -5.00
N ILE A 22 19.23 33.83 -3.96
CA ILE A 22 19.85 35.16 -3.98
C ILE A 22 21.37 35.07 -4.24
N LEU A 23 22.04 34.07 -3.69
CA LEU A 23 23.48 33.87 -3.83
C LEU A 23 23.86 33.02 -5.06
N GLY A 24 22.90 32.66 -5.92
CA GLY A 24 23.12 31.86 -7.12
C GLY A 24 23.44 30.38 -6.87
N GLY A 25 23.28 29.90 -5.64
CA GLY A 25 23.40 28.48 -5.30
C GLY A 25 22.31 27.63 -5.95
N PHE A 26 21.10 28.18 -6.09
CA PHE A 26 19.97 27.51 -6.71
C PHE A 26 20.21 27.27 -8.20
N ASP A 27 20.69 28.28 -8.93
CA ASP A 27 21.07 28.12 -10.35
C ASP A 27 22.12 27.04 -10.55
N ARG A 28 23.15 27.00 -9.69
CA ARG A 28 24.17 25.94 -9.73
C ARG A 28 23.60 24.55 -9.53
N ILE A 29 22.58 24.40 -8.67
CA ILE A 29 21.89 23.12 -8.46
C ILE A 29 21.09 22.74 -9.71
N ILE A 30 20.36 23.69 -10.30
CA ILE A 30 19.57 23.48 -11.51
C ILE A 30 20.50 23.08 -12.67
N ASP A 31 21.60 23.80 -12.87
CA ASP A 31 22.59 23.51 -13.91
C ASP A 31 23.26 22.15 -13.69
N ALA A 32 23.64 21.81 -12.45
CA ALA A 32 24.20 20.51 -12.13
C ALA A 32 23.21 19.36 -12.38
N THR A 33 21.91 19.61 -12.14
CA THR A 33 20.82 18.67 -12.44
C THR A 33 20.79 18.41 -13.95
N CYS A 34 20.70 19.49 -14.73
CA CYS A 34 20.68 19.46 -16.19
C CYS A 34 21.92 18.76 -16.78
N LEU A 35 23.12 19.06 -16.27
CA LEU A 35 24.36 18.42 -16.72
C LEU A 35 24.40 16.93 -16.40
N SER A 36 23.94 16.52 -15.21
CA SER A 36 23.89 15.10 -14.83
C SER A 36 22.87 14.35 -15.69
N ILE A 37 21.79 15.02 -16.08
CA ILE A 37 20.81 14.51 -17.03
C ILE A 37 21.43 14.32 -18.42
N ASP A 38 22.10 15.34 -18.94
CA ASP A 38 22.74 15.28 -20.26
C ASP A 38 23.86 14.20 -20.28
N GLU A 39 24.58 14.01 -19.17
CA GLU A 39 25.59 12.95 -18.99
C GLU A 39 24.98 11.55 -19.09
N PHE A 40 23.84 11.34 -18.45
CA PHE A 40 23.12 10.07 -18.48
C PHE A 40 22.57 9.78 -19.88
N ASP A 41 21.96 10.76 -20.53
CA ASP A 41 21.45 10.61 -21.90
C ASP A 41 22.57 10.27 -22.89
N GLY A 42 23.70 10.98 -22.81
CA GLY A 42 24.86 10.71 -23.66
C GLY A 42 25.49 9.33 -23.44
N TYR A 43 25.38 8.75 -22.25
CA TYR A 43 25.80 7.37 -22.01
C TYR A 43 24.91 6.36 -22.77
N TYR A 44 23.59 6.54 -22.72
CA TYR A 44 22.64 5.64 -23.40
C TYR A 44 22.73 5.74 -24.91
N ASP A 45 22.92 6.95 -25.45
CA ASP A 45 23.07 7.14 -26.89
C ASP A 45 24.34 6.47 -27.42
N ARG A 46 25.46 6.52 -26.68
CA ARG A 46 26.72 5.83 -27.03
C ARG A 46 26.59 4.30 -27.02
N LYS A 47 25.99 3.73 -25.98
CA LYS A 47 25.75 2.28 -25.94
C LYS A 47 24.82 1.81 -27.06
N ARG A 48 23.86 2.66 -27.45
CA ARG A 48 22.98 2.37 -28.58
C ARG A 48 23.76 2.33 -29.89
N THR A 49 24.69 3.26 -30.12
CA THR A 49 25.53 3.26 -31.34
C THR A 49 26.51 2.09 -31.37
N ASP A 50 27.14 1.77 -30.25
CA ASP A 50 28.12 0.66 -30.17
C ASP A 50 27.47 -0.71 -30.45
N ALA A 51 26.17 -0.86 -30.18
CA ALA A 51 25.41 -2.09 -30.47
C ALA A 51 25.05 -2.27 -31.97
N TYR A 52 25.14 -1.21 -32.78
CA TYR A 52 24.84 -1.28 -34.22
C TYR A 52 26.10 -1.43 -35.08
N ASP A 53 27.29 -1.17 -34.54
CA ASP A 53 28.56 -1.26 -35.28
C ASP A 53 29.13 -2.69 -35.35
N ASP A 54 28.46 -3.69 -34.74
CA ASP A 54 28.87 -5.11 -34.72
C ASP A 54 28.05 -6.03 -35.64
N ASP A 55 27.06 -5.53 -36.39
CA ASP A 55 26.22 -6.36 -37.29
C ASP A 55 26.32 -5.92 -38.75
N ASP A 56 27.38 -6.37 -39.44
CA ASP A 56 27.49 -6.38 -40.91
C ASP A 56 26.51 -7.44 -41.48
N GLY A 57 25.22 -7.17 -41.38
CA GLY A 57 24.13 -8.07 -41.81
C GLY A 57 22.95 -7.32 -42.40
N ASP A 58 22.87 -7.30 -43.73
CA ASP A 58 21.74 -6.83 -44.54
C ASP A 58 20.45 -7.59 -44.20
N ASP A 59 19.50 -6.97 -43.48
CA ASP A 59 18.06 -7.21 -43.72
C ASP A 59 17.20 -6.00 -43.34
N GLY A 60 16.39 -5.55 -44.31
CA GLY A 60 15.51 -4.40 -44.25
C GLY A 60 14.16 -4.71 -43.60
N GLY A 61 14.16 -4.99 -42.28
CA GLY A 61 12.94 -5.27 -41.51
C GLY A 61 12.81 -4.46 -40.21
N GLU A 62 11.77 -3.63 -40.13
CA GLU A 62 11.13 -3.10 -38.89
C GLU A 62 12.02 -2.35 -37.85
N LYS A 63 12.26 -1.06 -38.12
CA LYS A 63 13.14 -0.14 -37.34
C LYS A 63 12.64 0.32 -35.95
N ASP A 64 11.63 -0.31 -35.33
CA ASP A 64 11.08 0.14 -34.04
C ASP A 64 11.09 -0.90 -32.91
N LYS A 65 11.77 -2.04 -33.09
CA LYS A 65 11.91 -3.07 -32.04
C LYS A 65 13.32 -3.11 -31.45
N ILE A 66 13.70 -2.08 -30.70
CA ILE A 66 14.61 -2.25 -29.56
C ILE A 66 14.05 -1.45 -28.39
N ALA A 67 13.02 -2.02 -27.75
CA ALA A 67 12.99 -1.93 -26.31
C ALA A 67 14.33 -2.53 -25.86
N VAL A 68 15.23 -1.72 -25.31
CA VAL A 68 16.27 -2.26 -24.46
C VAL A 68 15.52 -2.97 -23.35
N GLU A 69 15.36 -4.28 -23.48
CA GLU A 69 15.16 -5.17 -22.36
C GLU A 69 16.35 -4.89 -21.45
N VAL A 70 16.13 -4.07 -20.43
CA VAL A 70 17.06 -3.89 -19.32
C VAL A 70 16.92 -5.13 -18.44
N ASP A 71 17.19 -6.30 -19.03
CA ASP A 71 17.36 -7.56 -18.31
C ASP A 71 18.85 -7.77 -17.95
N GLY A 72 19.74 -7.02 -18.62
CA GLY A 72 21.08 -6.74 -18.12
C GLY A 72 21.06 -5.49 -17.25
N GLY A 73 21.03 -5.66 -15.93
CA GLY A 73 20.94 -4.56 -14.95
C GLY A 73 21.81 -3.35 -15.30
N LEU A 74 21.31 -2.15 -14.97
CA LEU A 74 22.11 -0.93 -15.05
C LEU A 74 23.48 -1.18 -14.41
N ASP A 75 24.55 -0.77 -15.12
CA ASP A 75 25.86 -0.83 -14.49
C ASP A 75 25.92 0.09 -13.26
N ILE A 76 26.86 -0.22 -12.36
CA ILE A 76 27.04 0.52 -11.09
C ILE A 76 27.23 2.03 -11.33
N PHE A 77 27.80 2.40 -12.48
CA PHE A 77 28.00 3.80 -12.86
C PHE A 77 26.66 4.52 -13.10
N ASN A 78 25.76 3.93 -13.89
CA ASN A 78 24.42 4.48 -14.11
C ASN A 78 23.60 4.57 -12.84
N MET A 79 23.69 3.56 -11.96
CA MET A 79 23.01 3.61 -10.66
C MET A 79 23.52 4.77 -9.78
N LYS A 80 24.83 5.03 -9.76
CA LYS A 80 25.40 6.18 -9.03
C LYS A 80 24.96 7.52 -9.63
N LEU A 81 24.92 7.61 -10.96
CA LEU A 81 24.47 8.82 -11.66
C LEU A 81 22.97 9.08 -11.42
N MET A 82 22.13 8.05 -11.46
CA MET A 82 20.71 8.16 -11.11
C MET A 82 20.49 8.60 -9.66
N ASN A 83 21.20 8.00 -8.69
CA ASN A 83 21.14 8.46 -7.29
C ASN A 83 21.57 9.94 -7.16
N LYS A 84 22.56 10.38 -7.95
CA LYS A 84 22.97 11.79 -7.97
C LYS A 84 21.86 12.70 -8.52
N ILE A 85 21.19 12.30 -9.59
CA ILE A 85 20.04 13.01 -10.17
C ILE A 85 18.87 13.06 -9.18
N GLU A 86 18.53 11.92 -8.56
CA GLU A 86 17.51 11.82 -7.53
C GLU A 86 17.78 12.80 -6.38
N ASN A 87 19.00 12.82 -5.86
CA ASN A 87 19.39 13.77 -4.81
C ASN A 87 19.17 15.22 -5.24
N PHE A 88 19.46 15.57 -6.50
CA PHE A 88 19.18 16.91 -7.02
C PHE A 88 17.68 17.19 -7.07
N PHE A 89 16.86 16.26 -7.55
CA PHE A 89 15.40 16.42 -7.54
C PHE A 89 14.85 16.59 -6.12
N GLN A 90 15.34 15.83 -5.14
CA GLN A 90 14.95 16.02 -3.75
C GLN A 90 15.30 17.42 -3.22
N VAL A 91 16.49 17.94 -3.55
CA VAL A 91 16.83 19.33 -3.17
C VAL A 91 15.97 20.34 -3.90
N LEU A 92 15.72 20.17 -5.20
CA LEU A 92 14.83 21.05 -5.96
C LEU A 92 13.41 21.04 -5.36
N ALA A 93 12.89 19.87 -4.97
CA ALA A 93 11.61 19.74 -4.31
C ALA A 93 11.63 20.47 -2.95
N ASN A 94 12.65 20.25 -2.13
CA ASN A 94 12.78 20.91 -0.82
C ASN A 94 12.87 22.44 -0.93
N VAL A 95 13.59 22.94 -1.94
CA VAL A 95 13.83 24.38 -2.13
C VAL A 95 12.63 25.10 -2.75
N THR A 96 11.81 24.39 -3.52
CA THR A 96 10.55 24.90 -4.09
C THR A 96 9.33 24.70 -3.20
N ASN A 97 9.42 23.85 -2.17
CA ASN A 97 8.31 23.61 -1.24
C ASN A 97 7.90 24.90 -0.53
N LEU A 98 6.67 25.36 -0.76
CA LEU A 98 6.09 26.58 -0.20
C LEU A 98 6.95 27.84 -0.38
N ASN A 99 7.77 27.89 -1.42
CA ASN A 99 8.58 29.07 -1.77
C ASN A 99 8.26 29.51 -3.20
N GLU A 100 7.29 30.42 -3.34
CA GLU A 100 6.75 30.90 -4.62
C GLU A 100 7.83 31.52 -5.52
N ALA A 101 8.80 32.22 -4.93
CA ALA A 101 9.88 32.84 -5.68
C ALA A 101 10.85 31.79 -6.26
N ASN A 102 11.14 30.71 -5.53
CA ASN A 102 11.91 29.57 -6.07
C ASN A 102 11.12 28.78 -7.10
N GLN A 103 9.81 28.58 -6.91
CA GLN A 103 8.94 27.94 -7.88
C GLN A 103 8.97 28.72 -9.21
N THR A 104 8.70 30.02 -9.14
CA THR A 104 8.71 30.92 -10.31
C THR A 104 10.07 30.92 -11.02
N HIS A 105 11.16 30.96 -10.25
CA HIS A 105 12.52 30.90 -10.80
C HIS A 105 12.76 29.59 -11.56
N LEU A 106 12.37 28.44 -11.00
CA LEU A 106 12.53 27.14 -11.63
C LEU A 106 11.64 26.98 -12.88
N ILE A 107 10.40 27.46 -12.86
CA ILE A 107 9.46 27.45 -14.00
C ILE A 107 10.04 28.18 -15.22
N MET A 108 10.82 29.24 -14.98
CA MET A 108 11.44 30.01 -16.05
C MET A 108 12.69 29.32 -16.62
N HIS A 109 13.27 28.37 -15.91
CA HIS A 109 14.46 27.65 -16.34
C HIS A 109 14.17 26.58 -17.39
N LYS A 110 15.12 26.34 -18.30
CA LYS A 110 15.02 25.30 -19.34
C LYS A 110 15.15 23.86 -18.80
N CYS A 111 15.45 23.69 -17.50
CA CYS A 111 15.75 22.37 -16.94
C CYS A 111 14.52 21.46 -16.89
N LEU A 112 13.33 22.03 -16.68
CA LEU A 112 12.09 21.25 -16.60
C LEU A 112 11.86 20.43 -17.86
N LYS A 113 12.10 21.01 -19.05
CA LYS A 113 11.98 20.30 -20.33
C LYS A 113 12.90 19.07 -20.41
N ARG A 114 14.13 19.17 -19.88
CA ARG A 114 15.06 18.03 -19.80
C ARG A 114 14.56 16.98 -18.80
N CYS A 115 14.06 17.41 -17.64
CA CYS A 115 13.57 16.50 -16.61
C CYS A 115 12.39 15.63 -17.10
N VAL A 116 11.50 16.17 -17.95
CA VAL A 116 10.38 15.41 -18.54
C VAL A 116 10.86 14.17 -19.32
N GLN A 117 12.03 14.23 -19.95
CA GLN A 117 12.54 13.12 -20.78
C GLN A 117 12.83 11.85 -19.95
N TYR A 118 13.05 11.99 -18.64
CA TYR A 118 13.27 10.85 -17.73
C TYR A 118 12.00 10.04 -17.49
N LEU A 119 10.85 10.70 -17.43
CA LEU A 119 9.56 10.03 -17.28
C LEU A 119 9.25 9.12 -18.48
N LYS A 120 9.74 9.49 -19.68
CA LYS A 120 9.57 8.68 -20.90
C LYS A 120 10.40 7.39 -20.85
N LYS A 121 11.59 7.46 -20.23
CA LYS A 121 12.57 6.38 -20.19
C LYS A 121 12.40 5.45 -18.98
N ALA A 122 11.56 5.85 -18.03
CA ALA A 122 11.22 5.04 -16.87
C ALA A 122 10.35 3.84 -17.26
N LYS A 123 10.99 2.72 -17.60
CA LYS A 123 10.36 1.41 -17.56
C LYS A 123 10.60 0.82 -16.18
N PHE A 124 9.52 0.51 -15.47
CA PHE A 124 9.61 -0.20 -14.21
C PHE A 124 9.92 -1.67 -14.53
N VAL A 125 11.15 -2.10 -14.23
CA VAL A 125 11.53 -3.50 -14.30
C VAL A 125 11.41 -4.06 -12.89
N GLU A 126 10.43 -4.94 -12.68
CA GLU A 126 10.29 -5.66 -11.43
C GLU A 126 11.44 -6.66 -11.26
N VAL A 127 12.00 -6.74 -10.06
CA VAL A 127 12.92 -7.82 -9.66
C VAL A 127 12.23 -8.59 -8.53
N ASN A 128 11.80 -9.83 -8.79
CA ASN A 128 11.28 -10.76 -7.76
C ASN A 128 10.12 -10.24 -6.90
N GLY A 129 9.24 -9.38 -7.43
CA GLY A 129 8.09 -8.85 -6.70
C GLY A 129 8.45 -7.92 -5.52
N LYS A 130 9.69 -7.44 -5.43
CA LYS A 130 10.16 -6.48 -4.43
C LYS A 130 11.11 -5.46 -5.03
N LEU A 131 10.95 -4.19 -4.64
CA LEU A 131 11.90 -3.13 -4.96
C LEU A 131 12.92 -3.02 -3.82
N ASP A 132 13.94 -3.86 -3.85
CA ASP A 132 15.06 -3.76 -2.90
C ASP A 132 15.82 -2.44 -3.12
N LYS A 133 16.32 -1.83 -2.03
CA LYS A 133 17.00 -0.53 -2.10
C LYS A 133 18.23 -0.50 -3.02
N GLU A 134 18.79 -1.66 -3.28
CA GLU A 134 19.98 -1.86 -4.10
C GLU A 134 19.63 -2.20 -5.56
N CYS A 135 18.37 -2.40 -5.92
CA CYS A 135 17.99 -2.67 -7.30
C CYS A 135 17.82 -1.37 -8.10
N SER A 136 18.12 -1.44 -9.40
CA SER A 136 17.94 -0.31 -10.32
C SER A 136 16.49 0.18 -10.36
N GLY A 137 15.51 -0.73 -10.24
CA GLY A 137 14.09 -0.40 -10.21
C GLY A 137 13.72 0.54 -9.05
N TYR A 138 14.29 0.33 -7.85
CA TYR A 138 14.02 1.17 -6.68
C TYR A 138 14.59 2.58 -6.84
N ILE A 139 15.78 2.69 -7.44
CA ILE A 139 16.39 3.99 -7.75
C ILE A 139 15.54 4.76 -8.77
N VAL A 140 15.10 4.08 -9.83
CA VAL A 140 14.19 4.69 -10.84
C VAL A 140 12.88 5.13 -10.20
N TYR A 141 12.30 4.31 -9.34
CA TYR A 141 11.09 4.65 -8.59
C TYR A 141 11.27 5.94 -7.76
N ASN A 142 12.30 6.03 -6.90
CA ASN A 142 12.52 7.22 -6.08
C ASN A 142 12.86 8.47 -6.91
N LEU A 143 13.56 8.29 -8.03
CA LEU A 143 13.86 9.36 -8.95
C LEU A 143 12.58 9.94 -9.55
N ILE A 144 11.62 9.09 -9.94
CA ILE A 144 10.30 9.52 -10.44
C ILE A 144 9.52 10.22 -9.33
N ILE A 145 9.43 9.63 -8.13
CA ILE A 145 8.75 10.25 -6.98
C ILE A 145 9.33 11.63 -6.69
N SER A 146 10.66 11.75 -6.67
CA SER A 146 11.35 13.03 -6.44
C SER A 146 11.05 14.04 -7.54
N LEU A 147 11.00 13.60 -8.81
CA LEU A 147 10.67 14.44 -9.94
C LEU A 147 9.21 14.91 -9.91
N LEU A 148 8.26 14.02 -9.58
CA LEU A 148 6.85 14.36 -9.44
C LEU A 148 6.66 15.40 -8.33
N ASN A 149 7.37 15.28 -7.21
CA ASN A 149 7.34 16.27 -6.14
C ASN A 149 7.84 17.66 -6.60
N VAL A 150 8.88 17.73 -7.43
CA VAL A 150 9.32 18.99 -8.05
C VAL A 150 8.19 19.59 -8.89
N PHE A 151 7.54 18.78 -9.74
CA PHE A 151 6.45 19.24 -10.59
C PHE A 151 5.20 19.65 -9.80
N ILE A 152 4.83 18.92 -8.76
CA ILE A 152 3.71 19.27 -7.88
C ILE A 152 3.98 20.63 -7.24
N ASN A 153 5.18 20.86 -6.69
CA ASN A 153 5.51 22.12 -6.03
C ASN A 153 5.43 23.33 -6.98
N ILE A 154 5.82 23.17 -8.25
CA ILE A 154 5.76 24.29 -9.21
C ILE A 154 4.39 24.46 -9.86
N THR A 155 3.47 23.50 -9.72
CA THR A 155 2.13 23.56 -10.34
C THR A 155 1.02 23.83 -9.34
N HIS A 156 1.20 23.44 -8.07
CA HIS A 156 0.23 23.65 -7.01
C HIS A 156 -0.03 25.14 -6.78
N ASP A 157 -1.29 25.58 -6.92
CA ASP A 157 -1.72 26.99 -6.82
C ASP A 157 -0.89 27.96 -7.72
N ASN A 158 -0.21 27.46 -8.76
CA ASN A 158 0.65 28.24 -9.64
C ASN A 158 0.22 28.08 -11.10
N THR A 159 -0.67 28.98 -11.55
CA THR A 159 -1.27 28.95 -12.89
C THR A 159 -0.24 29.01 -14.03
N CYS A 160 0.84 29.78 -13.85
CA CYS A 160 1.95 29.86 -14.80
C CYS A 160 2.69 28.51 -14.89
N GLY A 161 2.97 27.91 -13.74
CA GLY A 161 3.60 26.60 -13.63
C GLY A 161 2.76 25.49 -14.26
N SER A 162 1.48 25.40 -13.92
CA SER A 162 0.55 24.43 -14.53
C SER A 162 0.47 24.59 -16.04
N THR A 163 0.31 25.82 -16.54
CA THR A 163 0.25 26.08 -17.99
C THR A 163 1.54 25.64 -18.68
N LYS A 164 2.70 26.01 -18.12
CA LYS A 164 3.99 25.76 -18.77
C LYS A 164 4.46 24.32 -18.67
N ALA A 165 4.24 23.65 -17.54
CA ALA A 165 4.52 22.23 -17.38
C ALA A 165 3.58 21.39 -18.24
N GLY A 166 2.27 21.65 -18.19
CA GLY A 166 1.26 20.86 -18.92
C GLY A 166 1.25 21.08 -20.44
N SER A 167 1.81 22.19 -20.93
CA SER A 167 2.06 22.40 -22.37
C SER A 167 2.99 21.33 -22.97
N SER A 168 3.75 20.62 -22.13
CA SER A 168 4.57 19.49 -22.58
C SER A 168 3.71 18.24 -22.76
N ILE A 169 3.31 17.95 -24.00
CA ILE A 169 2.56 16.73 -24.37
C ILE A 169 3.20 15.48 -23.78
N GLN A 170 4.53 15.37 -23.88
CA GLN A 170 5.31 14.26 -23.32
C GLN A 170 5.14 14.09 -21.81
N LEU A 171 5.00 15.20 -21.06
CA LEU A 171 4.81 15.10 -19.61
C LEU A 171 3.45 14.47 -19.32
N VAL A 172 2.40 14.97 -19.97
CA VAL A 172 1.03 14.50 -19.77
C VAL A 172 0.88 13.04 -20.22
N GLU A 173 1.42 12.67 -21.39
CA GLU A 173 1.46 11.29 -21.88
C GLU A 173 2.20 10.34 -20.94
N ASN A 174 3.37 10.75 -20.43
CA ASN A 174 4.14 9.91 -19.52
C ASN A 174 3.43 9.74 -18.18
N LEU A 175 2.82 10.80 -17.63
CA LEU A 175 2.02 10.71 -16.39
C LEU A 175 0.83 9.78 -16.57
N PHE A 176 0.12 9.90 -17.69
CA PHE A 176 -1.03 9.06 -17.98
C PHE A 176 -0.62 7.59 -18.18
N THR A 177 0.46 7.35 -18.92
CA THR A 177 1.01 6.00 -19.08
C THR A 177 1.47 5.41 -17.75
N CYS A 178 2.15 6.21 -16.92
CA CYS A 178 2.60 5.80 -15.59
C CYS A 178 1.43 5.45 -14.68
N LEU A 179 0.36 6.25 -14.70
CA LEU A 179 -0.88 6.00 -13.98
C LEU A 179 -1.50 4.64 -14.34
N LEU A 180 -1.68 4.37 -15.64
CA LEU A 180 -2.36 3.15 -16.09
C LEU A 180 -1.52 1.88 -15.96
N THR A 181 -0.19 2.02 -15.98
CA THR A 181 0.72 0.87 -15.94
C THR A 181 1.30 0.59 -14.55
N ALA A 182 1.09 1.48 -13.56
CA ALA A 182 1.59 1.31 -12.20
C ALA A 182 1.16 -0.03 -11.57
N ASN A 183 -0.11 -0.41 -11.71
CA ASN A 183 -0.63 -1.66 -11.14
C ASN A 183 -0.04 -2.93 -11.79
N GLN A 184 0.55 -2.82 -12.99
CA GLN A 184 1.08 -3.95 -13.75
C GLN A 184 2.59 -4.11 -13.59
N ASN A 185 3.31 -3.01 -13.33
CA ASN A 185 4.77 -2.98 -13.37
C ASN A 185 5.43 -2.68 -12.02
N LEU A 186 4.64 -2.53 -10.94
CA LEU A 186 5.16 -2.23 -9.60
C LEU A 186 4.57 -3.16 -8.54
N PRO A 187 5.38 -3.52 -7.51
CA PRO A 187 4.88 -4.13 -6.29
C PRO A 187 3.81 -3.27 -5.60
N ALA A 188 2.80 -3.92 -5.01
CA ALA A 188 1.66 -3.26 -4.35
C ALA A 188 2.06 -2.16 -3.36
N CYS A 189 3.15 -2.36 -2.59
CA CYS A 189 3.63 -1.39 -1.60
C CYS A 189 4.14 -0.07 -2.18
N CYS A 190 4.34 0.03 -3.51
CA CYS A 190 4.85 1.21 -4.18
C CYS A 190 3.83 1.84 -5.16
N GLN A 191 2.70 1.17 -5.40
CA GLN A 191 1.70 1.63 -6.38
C GLN A 191 1.01 2.91 -5.90
N PHE A 192 0.58 2.93 -4.64
CA PHE A 192 -0.25 3.99 -4.08
C PHE A 192 0.39 5.38 -4.17
N ASP A 193 1.61 5.53 -3.64
CA ASP A 193 2.32 6.82 -3.64
C ASP A 193 2.50 7.37 -5.06
N LEU A 194 2.89 6.52 -6.00
CA LEU A 194 3.09 6.92 -7.38
C LEU A 194 1.78 7.34 -8.07
N ILE A 195 0.71 6.55 -7.88
CA ILE A 195 -0.60 6.83 -8.46
C ILE A 195 -1.14 8.16 -7.93
N VAL A 196 -1.06 8.40 -6.62
CA VAL A 196 -1.51 9.65 -6.00
C VAL A 196 -0.71 10.85 -6.49
N LEU A 197 0.61 10.73 -6.63
CA LEU A 197 1.44 11.81 -7.18
C LEU A 197 1.15 12.09 -8.66
N CYS A 198 0.94 11.04 -9.47
CA CYS A 198 0.53 11.18 -10.87
C CYS A 198 -0.83 11.87 -10.99
N LEU A 199 -1.84 11.42 -10.23
CA LEU A 199 -3.17 12.03 -10.22
C LEU A 199 -3.13 13.47 -9.69
N GLY A 200 -2.43 13.71 -8.59
CA GLY A 200 -2.28 15.05 -8.01
C GLY A 200 -1.63 16.03 -8.99
N LEU A 201 -0.59 15.60 -9.71
CA LEU A 201 0.01 16.43 -10.75
C LEU A 201 -0.94 16.63 -11.95
N LEU A 202 -1.62 15.58 -12.43
CA LEU A 202 -2.59 15.72 -13.52
C LEU A 202 -3.71 16.70 -13.15
N ILE A 203 -4.25 16.64 -11.94
CA ILE A 203 -5.25 17.58 -11.42
C ILE A 203 -4.68 19.00 -11.46
N ASN A 204 -3.51 19.25 -10.86
CA ASN A 204 -2.88 20.57 -10.88
C ASN A 204 -2.69 21.13 -12.31
N LEU A 205 -2.40 20.25 -13.28
CA LEU A 205 -2.20 20.63 -14.68
C LEU A 205 -3.51 21.01 -15.37
N VAL A 206 -4.63 20.34 -15.09
CA VAL A 206 -5.88 20.53 -15.84
C VAL A 206 -6.90 21.44 -15.15
N GLU A 207 -6.91 21.51 -13.81
CA GLU A 207 -7.94 22.17 -13.00
C GLU A 207 -8.29 23.59 -13.46
N HIS A 208 -7.28 24.33 -13.91
CA HIS A 208 -7.43 25.71 -14.37
C HIS A 208 -6.89 25.95 -15.79
N CYS A 209 -6.61 24.89 -16.55
CA CYS A 209 -5.98 25.01 -17.87
C CYS A 209 -6.63 24.10 -18.92
N ARG A 210 -7.58 24.67 -19.70
CA ARG A 210 -8.26 23.98 -20.80
C ARG A 210 -7.31 23.44 -21.88
N SER A 211 -6.21 24.14 -22.17
CA SER A 211 -5.22 23.66 -23.14
C SER A 211 -4.54 22.36 -22.68
N ASN A 212 -4.22 22.26 -21.40
CA ASN A 212 -3.64 21.04 -20.82
C ASN A 212 -4.67 19.91 -20.77
N LEU A 213 -5.92 20.24 -20.42
CA LEU A 213 -7.03 19.27 -20.47
C LEU A 213 -7.19 18.68 -21.87
N ARG A 214 -7.11 19.50 -22.92
CA ARG A 214 -7.19 19.01 -24.30
C ARG A 214 -6.05 18.04 -24.64
N ILE A 215 -4.84 18.35 -24.21
CA ILE A 215 -3.69 17.44 -24.35
C ILE A 215 -3.96 16.09 -23.67
N LEU A 216 -4.54 16.10 -22.46
CA LEU A 216 -4.91 14.87 -21.73
C LEU A 216 -5.98 14.06 -22.49
N LEU A 217 -6.97 14.72 -23.07
CA LEU A 217 -8.04 14.06 -23.83
C LEU A 217 -7.57 13.51 -25.19
N ASP A 218 -6.57 14.13 -25.80
CA ASP A 218 -6.01 13.73 -27.10
C ASP A 218 -4.99 12.57 -27.00
N ILE A 219 -4.72 12.03 -25.80
CA ILE A 219 -3.80 10.89 -25.62
C ILE A 219 -4.36 9.62 -26.28
N HIS A 220 -3.57 9.01 -27.16
CA HIS A 220 -3.89 7.76 -27.82
C HIS A 220 -3.32 6.57 -27.03
N LEU A 221 -4.18 5.63 -26.66
CA LEU A 221 -3.77 4.40 -25.95
C LEU A 221 -3.24 3.34 -26.94
N PRO A 222 -2.13 2.63 -26.63
CA PRO A 222 -1.60 1.57 -27.49
C PRO A 222 -2.66 0.48 -27.76
N HIS A 223 -2.74 0.02 -29.02
CA HIS A 223 -3.71 -0.98 -29.55
C HIS A 223 -5.09 -0.47 -29.98
N SER A 224 -5.28 0.83 -30.14
CA SER A 224 -6.60 1.38 -30.46
C SER A 224 -6.78 1.85 -31.90
N SER A 225 -7.67 1.17 -32.62
CA SER A 225 -8.30 1.68 -33.84
C SER A 225 -9.79 1.99 -33.63
N SER A 226 -10.29 1.88 -32.38
CA SER A 226 -11.67 2.16 -32.00
C SER A 226 -11.77 3.31 -30.99
N PRO A 227 -12.88 4.07 -30.98
CA PRO A 227 -13.16 5.10 -29.99
C PRO A 227 -13.35 4.57 -28.55
N GLU A 228 -13.31 3.25 -28.33
CA GLU A 228 -13.35 2.63 -27.00
C GLU A 228 -12.05 2.82 -26.21
N SER A 229 -11.07 3.51 -26.77
CA SER A 229 -9.74 3.69 -26.18
C SER A 229 -9.39 5.16 -25.94
N SER A 230 -10.38 6.00 -25.65
CA SER A 230 -10.12 7.38 -25.23
C SER A 230 -9.52 7.41 -23.81
N SER A 231 -8.69 8.42 -23.54
CA SER A 231 -8.11 8.62 -22.21
C SER A 231 -9.19 8.82 -21.13
N LEU A 232 -10.29 9.50 -21.47
CA LEU A 232 -11.42 9.68 -20.58
C LEU A 232 -12.09 8.34 -20.21
N ARG A 233 -12.27 7.44 -21.18
CA ARG A 233 -12.83 6.11 -20.92
C ARG A 233 -11.89 5.29 -20.03
N ALA A 234 -10.57 5.40 -20.24
CA ALA A 234 -9.58 4.76 -19.39
C ALA A 234 -9.60 5.31 -17.95
N LEU A 235 -9.78 6.62 -17.75
CA LEU A 235 -9.97 7.21 -16.41
C LEU A 235 -11.22 6.68 -15.74
N GLY A 236 -12.34 6.59 -16.46
CA GLY A 236 -13.57 6.04 -15.93
C GLY A 236 -13.46 4.57 -15.53
N ASN A 237 -12.83 3.73 -16.37
CA ASN A 237 -12.54 2.35 -16.02
C ASN A 237 -11.59 2.23 -14.81
N PHE A 238 -10.58 3.10 -14.73
CA PHE A 238 -9.63 3.14 -13.62
C PHE A 238 -10.32 3.56 -12.31
N PHE A 239 -11.25 4.51 -12.36
CA PHE A 239 -12.13 4.85 -11.24
C PHE A 239 -12.96 3.64 -10.81
N THR A 240 -13.67 3.00 -11.74
CA THR A 240 -14.55 1.86 -11.47
C THR A 240 -13.79 0.71 -10.81
N TYR A 241 -12.57 0.41 -11.28
CA TYR A 241 -11.72 -0.61 -10.66
C TYR A 241 -11.43 -0.32 -9.18
N HIS A 242 -10.93 0.87 -8.85
CA HIS A 242 -10.60 1.21 -7.46
C HIS A 242 -11.85 1.38 -6.60
N TYR A 243 -12.93 1.93 -7.15
CA TYR A 243 -14.21 2.05 -6.46
C TYR A 243 -14.80 0.69 -6.09
N GLU A 244 -14.83 -0.27 -7.02
CA GLU A 244 -15.35 -1.61 -6.76
C GLU A 244 -14.46 -2.38 -5.78
N SER A 245 -13.14 -2.25 -5.87
CA SER A 245 -12.20 -2.83 -4.90
C SER A 245 -12.49 -2.33 -3.48
N ALA A 246 -12.66 -1.01 -3.31
CA ALA A 246 -13.03 -0.43 -2.03
C ALA A 246 -14.44 -0.84 -1.56
N ARG A 247 -15.42 -0.91 -2.46
CA ARG A 247 -16.80 -1.31 -2.13
C ARG A 247 -16.88 -2.77 -1.69
N GLN A 248 -16.22 -3.68 -2.41
CA GLN A 248 -16.16 -5.10 -2.06
C GLN A 248 -15.54 -5.30 -0.68
N PHE A 249 -14.50 -4.52 -0.35
CA PHE A 249 -13.92 -4.54 0.98
C PHE A 249 -14.93 -4.15 2.07
N GLU A 250 -15.67 -3.05 1.87
CA GLU A 250 -16.69 -2.57 2.81
C GLU A 250 -17.78 -3.65 3.01
N GLU A 251 -18.28 -4.24 1.92
CA GLU A 251 -19.29 -5.30 1.95
C GLU A 251 -18.80 -6.57 2.67
N GLU A 252 -17.57 -7.02 2.39
CA GLU A 252 -16.95 -8.18 3.05
C GLU A 252 -16.74 -7.93 4.54
N HIS A 253 -16.27 -6.74 4.91
CA HIS A 253 -16.01 -6.37 6.29
C HIS A 253 -17.30 -6.28 7.12
N ASP A 254 -18.34 -5.65 6.57
CA ASP A 254 -19.65 -5.56 7.21
C ASP A 254 -20.27 -6.96 7.40
N ALA A 255 -20.16 -7.84 6.40
CA ALA A 255 -20.63 -9.23 6.50
C ALA A 255 -19.84 -10.05 7.54
N GLU A 256 -18.55 -9.78 7.70
CA GLU A 256 -17.72 -10.43 8.73
C GLU A 256 -18.10 -9.95 10.14
N LEU A 257 -18.32 -8.66 10.32
CA LEU A 257 -18.81 -8.07 11.57
C LEU A 257 -20.18 -8.65 11.97
N GLU A 258 -21.11 -8.78 11.03
CA GLU A 258 -22.42 -9.38 11.28
C GLU A 258 -22.30 -10.85 11.73
N LYS A 259 -21.45 -11.64 11.06
CA LYS A 259 -21.19 -13.03 11.44
C LYS A 259 -20.59 -13.14 12.84
N GLU A 260 -19.65 -12.27 13.18
CA GLU A 260 -19.03 -12.26 14.50
C GLU A 260 -20.04 -11.92 15.60
N GLN A 261 -20.89 -10.90 15.37
CA GLN A 261 -21.97 -10.54 16.30
C GLN A 261 -22.95 -11.70 16.51
N GLN A 262 -23.34 -12.40 15.44
CA GLN A 262 -24.21 -13.58 15.54
C GLN A 262 -23.54 -14.73 16.32
N LEU A 263 -22.24 -14.96 16.10
CA LEU A 263 -21.48 -15.99 16.81
C LEU A 263 -21.39 -15.67 18.31
N GLN A 264 -21.12 -14.41 18.67
CA GLN A 264 -21.08 -13.96 20.05
C GLN A 264 -22.45 -14.12 20.73
N GLN A 265 -23.55 -13.77 20.05
CA GLN A 265 -24.91 -13.99 20.57
C GLN A 265 -25.21 -15.48 20.76
N GLN A 266 -24.83 -16.34 19.81
CA GLN A 266 -25.04 -17.79 19.93
C GLN A 266 -24.19 -18.39 21.07
N GLN A 267 -22.95 -17.93 21.26
CA GLN A 267 -22.10 -18.34 22.38
C GLN A 267 -22.70 -17.92 23.72
N GLN A 268 -23.19 -16.68 23.83
CA GLN A 268 -23.89 -16.22 25.03
C GLN A 268 -25.14 -17.07 25.32
N GLN A 269 -25.98 -17.34 24.31
CA GLN A 269 -27.15 -18.20 24.46
C GLN A 269 -26.79 -19.64 24.89
N ARG A 270 -25.70 -20.21 24.34
CA ARG A 270 -25.19 -21.51 24.78
C ARG A 270 -24.70 -21.46 26.23
N GLN A 271 -23.96 -20.42 26.62
CA GLN A 271 -23.48 -20.27 27.99
C GLN A 271 -24.65 -20.12 28.98
N PHE A 272 -25.65 -19.30 28.67
CA PHE A 272 -26.88 -19.20 29.45
C PHE A 272 -27.61 -20.56 29.58
N SER A 273 -27.64 -21.36 28.51
CA SER A 273 -28.25 -22.70 28.56
C SER A 273 -27.45 -23.67 29.43
N ILE A 274 -26.11 -23.63 29.37
CA ILE A 274 -25.22 -24.44 30.20
C ILE A 274 -25.36 -24.04 31.68
N ASP A 275 -25.36 -22.74 31.98
CA ASP A 275 -25.48 -22.22 33.35
C ASP A 275 -26.84 -22.59 33.97
N ASN A 276 -27.92 -22.57 33.18
CA ASN A 276 -29.24 -23.03 33.63
C ASN A 276 -29.29 -24.55 33.86
N ASN A 277 -28.68 -25.35 32.99
CA ASN A 277 -28.61 -26.81 33.18
C ASN A 277 -27.75 -27.18 34.40
N ASN A 278 -26.64 -26.49 34.65
CA ASN A 278 -25.81 -26.71 35.84
C ASN A 278 -26.57 -26.34 37.13
N LYS A 279 -27.33 -25.24 37.16
CA LYS A 279 -28.19 -24.90 38.31
C LYS A 279 -29.25 -25.97 38.60
N ASN A 280 -29.88 -26.52 37.56
CA ASN A 280 -30.85 -27.61 37.73
C ASN A 280 -30.21 -28.93 38.20
N THR A 281 -28.94 -29.17 37.85
CA THR A 281 -28.21 -30.38 38.27
C THR A 281 -27.73 -30.27 39.72
N LEU A 282 -27.33 -29.08 40.19
CA LEU A 282 -27.02 -28.83 41.61
C LEU A 282 -28.25 -28.88 42.53
N ALA A 283 -29.46 -28.60 42.00
CA ALA A 283 -30.69 -28.70 42.78
C ALA A 283 -31.15 -30.16 43.02
N ASN A 284 -30.75 -31.10 42.15
CA ASN A 284 -31.18 -32.50 42.20
C ASN A 284 -30.17 -33.47 42.84
N ASN A 285 -28.91 -33.05 43.08
CA ASN A 285 -27.92 -33.85 43.79
C ASN A 285 -27.69 -33.30 45.20
N LYS A 286 -28.15 -34.05 46.20
CA LYS A 286 -27.79 -33.85 47.62
C LYS A 286 -26.25 -33.87 47.70
N LEU A 287 -25.64 -32.71 47.96
CA LEU A 287 -24.19 -32.53 48.07
C LEU A 287 -23.61 -33.57 49.04
N VAL A 288 -22.82 -34.52 48.52
CA VAL A 288 -21.85 -35.25 49.33
C VAL A 288 -20.71 -34.28 49.56
N ASP A 289 -20.59 -33.79 50.80
CA ASP A 289 -19.46 -32.99 51.23
C ASP A 289 -18.19 -33.87 51.16
N CYS A 290 -17.33 -33.59 50.19
CA CYS A 290 -15.99 -34.17 50.09
C CYS A 290 -14.94 -33.18 50.60
N SER A 291 -15.24 -32.41 51.64
CA SER A 291 -14.22 -31.62 52.32
C SER A 291 -13.20 -32.56 52.99
N GLY A 292 -11.94 -32.38 52.61
CA GLY A 292 -10.77 -32.94 53.27
C GLY A 292 -9.89 -31.81 53.78
N GLU A 293 -9.13 -32.07 54.84
CA GLU A 293 -8.27 -31.07 55.49
C GLU A 293 -6.79 -31.42 55.24
N TRP A 294 -5.96 -30.38 55.10
CA TRP A 294 -4.51 -30.53 55.01
C TRP A 294 -3.95 -30.69 56.42
N VAL A 295 -3.30 -31.82 56.67
CA VAL A 295 -2.71 -32.13 57.97
C VAL A 295 -1.21 -32.30 57.81
N GLU A 296 -0.44 -31.62 58.65
CA GLU A 296 1.02 -31.66 58.63
C GLU A 296 1.53 -32.74 59.59
N SER A 297 2.29 -33.70 59.06
CA SER A 297 2.91 -34.79 59.82
C SER A 297 4.43 -34.72 59.74
N GLU A 298 5.15 -35.52 60.53
CA GLU A 298 6.63 -35.53 60.57
C GLU A 298 7.31 -35.93 59.24
N MET A 299 6.56 -36.37 58.23
CA MET A 299 7.05 -36.67 56.87
C MET A 299 6.57 -35.66 55.80
N GLY A 300 5.80 -34.63 56.19
CA GLY A 300 5.27 -33.59 55.30
C GLY A 300 3.74 -33.41 55.38
N VAL A 301 3.22 -32.44 54.62
CA VAL A 301 1.78 -32.10 54.55
C VAL A 301 1.04 -33.05 53.63
N GLU A 302 0.02 -33.75 54.14
CA GLU A 302 -0.82 -34.68 53.37
C GLU A 302 -2.31 -34.29 53.43
N TRP A 303 -3.06 -34.65 52.38
CA TRP A 303 -4.49 -34.38 52.25
C TRP A 303 -5.31 -35.59 52.68
N VAL A 304 -6.22 -35.44 53.65
CA VAL A 304 -7.03 -36.55 54.18
C VAL A 304 -8.52 -36.33 53.88
N SER A 305 -9.16 -37.32 53.26
CA SER A 305 -10.59 -37.31 52.94
C SER A 305 -11.40 -38.14 53.94
N HIS A 306 -12.54 -37.60 54.41
CA HIS A 306 -13.48 -38.37 55.23
C HIS A 306 -14.46 -39.14 54.33
N HIS A 307 -14.24 -40.44 54.15
CA HIS A 307 -15.22 -41.31 53.46
C HIS A 307 -15.85 -42.28 54.48
N LEU A 308 -17.18 -42.23 54.60
CA LEU A 308 -17.94 -43.19 55.42
C LEU A 308 -18.10 -44.53 54.68
N ASN A 309 -17.87 -45.60 55.44
CA ASN A 309 -17.93 -47.01 55.06
C ASN A 309 -19.38 -47.51 54.94
N THR A 310 -19.72 -48.25 53.88
CA THR A 310 -20.92 -49.11 53.86
C THR A 310 -20.64 -50.46 53.20
N ASN A 311 -20.85 -51.52 54.00
CA ASN A 311 -20.86 -52.95 53.70
C ASN A 311 -21.72 -53.38 52.50
N SER A 312 -21.29 -54.40 51.75
CA SER A 312 -21.89 -55.76 51.78
C SER A 312 -21.34 -56.71 50.69
N ASN A 313 -20.67 -57.78 51.13
CA ASN A 313 -20.88 -59.21 50.81
C ASN A 313 -21.56 -59.63 49.48
N ASN A 314 -20.87 -60.42 48.62
CA ASN A 314 -20.89 -61.90 48.64
C ASN A 314 -20.30 -62.54 47.35
N ASN A 315 -19.33 -63.45 47.57
CA ASN A 315 -19.04 -64.77 46.98
C ASN A 315 -19.32 -65.12 45.50
N SER A 316 -18.29 -65.67 44.83
CA SER A 316 -18.34 -66.99 44.16
C SER A 316 -16.92 -67.53 43.82
N TYR A 317 -16.69 -68.77 44.27
CA TYR A 317 -15.71 -69.83 43.93
C TYR A 317 -15.41 -70.00 42.40
N ASP A 318 -14.36 -70.64 41.86
CA ASP A 318 -13.34 -71.61 42.32
C ASP A 318 -12.21 -71.76 41.24
N ASP A 319 -11.14 -72.50 41.62
CA ASP A 319 -10.22 -73.36 40.82
C ASP A 319 -8.89 -72.85 40.18
N ASP A 320 -7.82 -73.23 40.88
CA ASP A 320 -6.69 -74.13 40.51
C ASP A 320 -5.51 -73.76 39.58
N GLU A 321 -4.34 -73.90 40.22
CA GLU A 321 -3.08 -74.57 39.81
C GLU A 321 -2.33 -74.17 38.52
N ASP A 322 -1.16 -73.56 38.73
CA ASP A 322 0.17 -74.21 38.64
C ASP A 322 1.29 -73.51 37.83
N ASN A 323 2.41 -73.39 38.53
CA ASN A 323 3.80 -73.61 38.11
C ASN A 323 4.61 -72.60 37.24
N LYS A 324 5.76 -72.25 37.84
CA LYS A 324 7.10 -71.99 37.25
C LYS A 324 7.23 -70.82 36.26
N ASN A 325 8.00 -69.80 36.64
CA ASN A 325 9.47 -69.80 36.69
C ASN A 325 10.02 -68.36 36.52
N LYS A 326 11.13 -68.10 37.22
CA LYS A 326 12.25 -67.23 36.82
C LYS A 326 12.02 -65.71 36.68
N SER A 327 12.63 -65.04 37.67
CA SER A 327 13.84 -64.21 37.49
C SER A 327 13.67 -62.70 37.44
N ASN A 328 14.44 -62.09 38.36
CA ASN A 328 15.14 -60.82 38.25
C ASN A 328 14.34 -59.51 38.33
N ASN A 329 14.40 -58.94 39.55
CA ASN A 329 14.79 -57.55 39.83
C ASN A 329 15.06 -56.69 38.58
N ASN A 330 14.11 -55.83 38.22
CA ASN A 330 14.37 -54.57 37.48
C ASN A 330 13.18 -53.57 37.42
N ASN A 331 12.19 -53.62 38.33
CA ASN A 331 10.97 -52.79 38.20
C ASN A 331 10.77 -51.66 39.23
N LYS A 332 11.83 -51.11 39.85
CA LYS A 332 11.71 -49.95 40.75
C LYS A 332 12.18 -48.60 40.17
N ILE A 333 12.61 -48.54 38.90
CA ILE A 333 13.07 -47.30 38.23
C ILE A 333 12.11 -46.88 37.07
N ALA A 334 11.00 -47.57 36.87
CA ALA A 334 10.07 -47.29 35.76
C ALA A 334 8.86 -46.40 36.11
N LEU A 335 8.51 -46.23 37.39
CA LEU A 335 7.28 -45.51 37.79
C LEU A 335 7.47 -44.02 38.11
N VAL A 336 8.67 -43.59 38.52
CA VAL A 336 8.96 -42.16 38.77
C VAL A 336 9.24 -41.38 37.47
N ASN A 337 9.71 -42.07 36.42
CA ASN A 337 10.02 -41.44 35.13
C ASN A 337 8.80 -41.19 34.22
N ASN A 338 7.65 -41.82 34.48
CA ASN A 338 6.46 -41.66 33.65
C ASN A 338 5.61 -40.43 34.02
N HIS A 339 5.58 -40.02 35.30
CA HIS A 339 4.90 -38.78 35.71
C HIS A 339 5.70 -37.53 35.32
N ALA A 340 7.03 -37.57 35.41
CA ALA A 340 7.90 -36.46 35.00
C ALA A 340 7.99 -36.27 33.46
N LYS A 341 7.77 -37.33 32.67
CA LYS A 341 7.66 -37.25 31.20
C LYS A 341 6.29 -36.77 30.73
N ARG A 342 5.20 -37.19 31.38
CA ARG A 342 3.84 -36.69 31.08
C ARG A 342 3.66 -35.22 31.44
N GLY A 343 4.21 -34.75 32.57
CA GLY A 343 4.17 -33.32 32.94
C GLY A 343 4.94 -32.42 31.97
N ARG A 344 6.10 -32.87 31.46
CA ARG A 344 6.87 -32.15 30.44
C ARG A 344 6.19 -32.11 29.06
N GLN A 345 5.60 -33.23 28.61
CA GLN A 345 4.86 -33.25 27.34
C GLN A 345 3.58 -32.40 27.35
N ILE A 346 2.91 -32.26 28.50
CA ILE A 346 1.72 -31.40 28.62
C ILE A 346 2.14 -29.92 28.66
N ALA A 347 3.20 -29.56 29.39
CA ALA A 347 3.71 -28.19 29.44
C ALA A 347 4.31 -27.73 28.11
N ASP A 348 5.07 -28.60 27.42
CA ASP A 348 5.63 -28.30 26.10
C ASP A 348 4.51 -28.20 25.04
N GLY A 349 3.50 -29.07 25.10
CA GLY A 349 2.32 -28.99 24.22
C GLY A 349 1.43 -27.76 24.48
N GLN A 350 1.32 -27.31 25.73
CA GLN A 350 0.63 -26.07 26.10
C GLN A 350 1.39 -24.83 25.68
N ASN A 351 2.72 -24.78 25.84
CA ASN A 351 3.56 -23.70 25.35
C ASN A 351 3.58 -23.63 23.81
N HIS A 352 3.60 -24.78 23.12
CA HIS A 352 3.49 -24.81 21.66
C HIS A 352 2.11 -24.34 21.17
N ARG A 353 1.03 -24.70 21.89
CA ARG A 353 -0.32 -24.18 21.60
C ARG A 353 -0.43 -22.69 21.87
N LEU A 354 0.08 -22.19 23.00
CA LEU A 354 0.10 -20.77 23.32
C LEU A 354 0.90 -19.99 22.27
N ASN A 355 2.11 -20.42 21.93
CA ASN A 355 2.90 -19.79 20.87
C ASN A 355 2.23 -19.89 19.50
N SER A 356 1.55 -21.00 19.19
CA SER A 356 0.77 -21.14 17.96
C SER A 356 -0.45 -20.21 17.93
N LEU A 357 -1.14 -20.02 19.05
CA LEU A 357 -2.27 -19.10 19.19
C LEU A 357 -1.80 -17.65 19.04
N PHE A 358 -0.75 -17.25 19.75
CA PHE A 358 -0.18 -15.90 19.63
C PHE A 358 0.34 -15.60 18.22
N SER A 359 0.97 -16.58 17.54
CA SER A 359 1.40 -16.40 16.14
C SER A 359 0.22 -16.32 15.18
N GLN A 360 -0.84 -17.13 15.38
CA GLN A 360 -2.03 -17.13 14.54
C GLN A 360 -2.86 -15.84 14.69
N ASP A 361 -2.92 -15.29 15.91
CA ASP A 361 -3.54 -13.99 16.18
C ASP A 361 -2.76 -12.86 15.51
N ASN A 362 -1.42 -12.87 15.59
CA ASN A 362 -0.58 -11.88 14.92
C ASN A 362 -0.72 -11.92 13.39
N ASP A 363 -0.75 -13.10 12.78
CA ASP A 363 -0.95 -13.24 11.34
C ASP A 363 -2.34 -12.76 10.89
N SER A 364 -3.36 -13.00 11.71
CA SER A 364 -4.73 -12.55 11.44
C SER A 364 -4.86 -11.03 11.56
N ILE A 365 -4.23 -10.43 12.58
CA ILE A 365 -4.16 -8.97 12.75
C ILE A 365 -3.42 -8.33 11.59
N ASN A 366 -2.25 -8.85 11.21
CA ASN A 366 -1.48 -8.32 10.08
C ASN A 366 -2.26 -8.41 8.76
N LYS A 367 -3.00 -9.51 8.54
CA LYS A 367 -3.89 -9.65 7.37
C LYS A 367 -4.98 -8.59 7.39
N ALA A 368 -5.67 -8.38 8.51
CA ALA A 368 -6.72 -7.38 8.65
C ALA A 368 -6.19 -5.95 8.44
N LEU A 369 -5.01 -5.64 8.99
CA LEU A 369 -4.34 -4.34 8.80
C LEU A 369 -3.97 -4.09 7.34
N ASN A 370 -3.37 -5.07 6.65
CA ASN A 370 -3.03 -4.94 5.23
C ASN A 370 -4.30 -4.77 4.37
N LYS A 371 -5.36 -5.50 4.71
CA LYS A 371 -6.68 -5.43 4.09
C LYS A 371 -7.30 -4.03 4.24
N ALA A 372 -7.32 -3.48 5.45
CA ALA A 372 -7.79 -2.12 5.72
C ALA A 372 -6.93 -1.06 5.03
N GLY A 373 -5.59 -1.24 5.02
CA GLY A 373 -4.68 -0.37 4.29
C GLY A 373 -5.00 -0.33 2.79
N LYS A 374 -5.22 -1.49 2.16
CA LYS A 374 -5.59 -1.57 0.74
C LYS A 374 -6.93 -0.88 0.44
N HIS A 375 -7.93 -1.05 1.30
CA HIS A 375 -9.20 -0.31 1.19
C HIS A 375 -9.02 1.20 1.22
N MET A 376 -8.19 1.69 2.15
CA MET A 376 -7.91 3.12 2.24
C MET A 376 -7.20 3.63 0.98
N GLU A 377 -6.22 2.88 0.47
CA GLU A 377 -5.52 3.21 -0.78
C GLU A 377 -6.49 3.31 -1.95
N ASP A 378 -7.31 2.27 -2.17
CA ASP A 378 -8.28 2.25 -3.27
C ASP A 378 -9.33 3.35 -3.13
N SER A 379 -9.77 3.64 -1.90
CA SER A 379 -10.72 4.72 -1.62
C SER A 379 -10.15 6.10 -1.95
N VAL A 380 -8.88 6.35 -1.59
CA VAL A 380 -8.19 7.60 -1.89
C VAL A 380 -7.94 7.73 -3.39
N VAL A 381 -7.43 6.67 -4.04
CA VAL A 381 -7.20 6.69 -5.49
C VAL A 381 -8.51 6.97 -6.24
N ALA A 382 -9.59 6.27 -5.92
CA ALA A 382 -10.89 6.51 -6.53
C ALA A 382 -11.37 7.97 -6.35
N ALA A 383 -11.13 8.58 -5.19
CA ALA A 383 -11.47 9.98 -4.96
C ALA A 383 -10.62 10.97 -5.79
N TYR A 384 -9.31 10.72 -5.95
CA TYR A 384 -8.46 11.54 -6.82
C TYR A 384 -8.87 11.41 -8.30
N VAL A 385 -9.22 10.20 -8.76
CA VAL A 385 -9.73 10.00 -10.12
C VAL A 385 -11.08 10.70 -10.29
N ALA A 386 -11.95 10.63 -9.28
CA ALA A 386 -13.22 11.34 -9.29
C ALA A 386 -13.04 12.86 -9.38
N LEU A 387 -12.06 13.41 -8.64
CA LEU A 387 -11.70 14.82 -8.73
C LEU A 387 -11.20 15.18 -10.13
N LEU A 388 -10.32 14.36 -10.72
CA LEU A 388 -9.82 14.57 -12.08
C LEU A 388 -10.92 14.51 -13.14
N ILE A 389 -11.80 13.51 -13.10
CA ILE A 389 -12.96 13.40 -13.99
C ILE A 389 -13.89 14.61 -13.79
N GLY A 390 -14.11 15.02 -12.55
CA GLY A 390 -14.91 16.19 -12.22
C GLY A 390 -14.33 17.50 -12.79
N CYS A 391 -13.01 17.71 -12.71
CA CYS A 391 -12.34 18.82 -13.39
C CYS A 391 -12.53 18.76 -14.91
N ILE A 392 -12.52 17.56 -15.51
CA ILE A 392 -12.75 17.40 -16.95
C ILE A 392 -14.18 17.81 -17.34
N VAL A 393 -15.18 17.26 -16.65
CA VAL A 393 -16.60 17.50 -16.92
C VAL A 393 -17.00 18.95 -16.61
N GLN A 394 -16.38 19.58 -15.61
CA GLN A 394 -16.56 20.99 -15.30
C GLN A 394 -16.20 21.92 -16.48
N HIS A 395 -15.27 21.50 -17.34
CA HIS A 395 -14.88 22.29 -18.50
C HIS A 395 -15.77 22.06 -19.73
N ASP A 396 -16.37 20.88 -19.86
CA ASP A 396 -17.22 20.48 -20.99
C ASP A 396 -18.20 19.36 -20.58
N LEU A 397 -19.49 19.70 -20.51
CA LEU A 397 -20.55 18.77 -20.12
C LEU A 397 -20.82 17.68 -21.17
N ASP A 398 -20.44 17.88 -22.43
CA ASP A 398 -20.61 16.86 -23.47
C ASP A 398 -19.67 15.66 -23.21
N LEU A 399 -18.58 15.88 -22.45
CA LEU A 399 -17.69 14.80 -21.99
C LEU A 399 -18.33 13.98 -20.86
N ALA A 400 -19.33 14.50 -20.15
CA ALA A 400 -20.03 13.77 -19.10
C ALA A 400 -20.72 12.52 -19.66
N GLU A 401 -21.35 12.64 -20.83
CA GLU A 401 -22.00 11.50 -21.49
C GLU A 401 -20.99 10.44 -21.90
N GLN A 402 -19.79 10.83 -22.35
CA GLN A 402 -18.75 9.89 -22.78
C GLN A 402 -18.18 9.05 -21.63
N VAL A 403 -18.05 9.63 -20.44
CA VAL A 403 -17.54 8.91 -19.26
C VAL A 403 -18.64 8.11 -18.56
N ARG A 404 -19.92 8.55 -18.63
CA ARG A 404 -21.05 7.91 -17.93
C ARG A 404 -21.14 6.40 -18.18
N ASP A 405 -20.87 5.97 -19.42
CA ASP A 405 -20.89 4.56 -19.83
C ASP A 405 -19.87 3.65 -19.13
N THR A 406 -18.87 4.24 -18.49
CA THR A 406 -17.83 3.49 -17.76
C THR A 406 -18.05 3.45 -16.25
N LEU A 407 -18.95 4.29 -15.75
CA LEU A 407 -19.17 4.44 -14.31
C LEU A 407 -20.15 3.38 -13.79
N PRO A 408 -20.03 2.99 -12.51
CA PRO A 408 -21.01 2.13 -11.86
C PRO A 408 -22.42 2.71 -11.97
N ASP A 409 -23.39 1.84 -12.26
CA ASP A 409 -24.82 2.21 -12.40
C ASP A 409 -25.10 3.28 -13.47
N TYR A 410 -24.14 3.53 -14.38
CA TYR A 410 -24.22 4.59 -15.40
C TYR A 410 -24.50 5.98 -14.78
N SER A 411 -23.94 6.23 -13.59
CA SER A 411 -24.26 7.39 -12.77
C SER A 411 -23.02 8.03 -12.13
N PHE A 412 -23.06 9.36 -11.99
CA PHE A 412 -22.05 10.16 -11.31
C PHE A 412 -22.11 10.06 -9.78
N GLU A 413 -23.15 9.43 -9.23
CA GLU A 413 -23.35 9.27 -7.78
C GLU A 413 -22.15 8.56 -7.10
N SER A 414 -21.54 7.59 -7.78
CA SER A 414 -20.35 6.90 -7.28
C SER A 414 -19.14 7.84 -7.14
N LEU A 415 -18.92 8.73 -8.11
CA LEU A 415 -17.87 9.75 -8.08
C LEU A 415 -18.10 10.73 -6.93
N SER A 416 -19.32 11.29 -6.84
CA SER A 416 -19.68 12.25 -5.79
C SER A 416 -19.57 11.62 -4.39
N ARG A 417 -19.97 10.36 -4.23
CA ARG A 417 -19.84 9.62 -2.98
C ARG A 417 -18.39 9.50 -2.54
N MET A 418 -17.50 9.09 -3.43
CA MET A 418 -16.07 8.96 -3.10
C MET A 418 -15.44 10.30 -2.77
N LEU A 419 -15.77 11.33 -3.55
CA LEU A 419 -15.25 12.68 -3.32
C LEU A 419 -15.76 13.28 -2.00
N ARG A 420 -17.02 13.02 -1.60
CA ARG A 420 -17.55 13.38 -0.27
C ARG A 420 -16.85 12.63 0.87
N LYS A 421 -16.63 11.32 0.74
CA LYS A 421 -15.88 10.53 1.74
C LYS A 421 -14.47 11.11 1.92
N PHE A 422 -13.79 11.41 0.81
CA PHE A 422 -12.45 11.99 0.81
C PHE A 422 -12.42 13.40 1.42
N TYR A 423 -13.37 14.27 1.06
CA TYR A 423 -13.51 15.60 1.63
C TYR A 423 -13.64 15.55 3.16
N ASN A 424 -14.53 14.69 3.66
CA ASN A 424 -14.72 14.49 5.10
C ASN A 424 -13.44 13.97 5.77
N PHE A 425 -12.76 13.02 5.14
CA PHE A 425 -11.48 12.48 5.63
C PHE A 425 -10.39 13.56 5.74
N MET A 426 -10.25 14.40 4.72
CA MET A 426 -9.27 15.49 4.70
C MET A 426 -9.56 16.57 5.74
N ASN A 427 -10.84 16.83 6.03
CA ASN A 427 -11.26 17.71 7.12
C ASN A 427 -10.95 17.12 8.50
N LEU A 428 -11.18 15.83 8.69
CA LEU A 428 -10.86 15.13 9.95
C LEU A 428 -9.37 15.10 10.24
N THR A 429 -8.55 14.92 9.20
CA THR A 429 -7.08 14.83 9.32
C THR A 429 -6.38 16.19 9.35
N GLN A 430 -7.12 17.31 9.24
CA GLN A 430 -6.57 18.66 9.05
C GLN A 430 -5.57 18.77 7.88
N GLY A 431 -5.70 17.87 6.90
CA GLY A 431 -4.86 17.86 5.70
C GLY A 431 -5.33 18.88 4.65
N MET A 432 -6.53 19.42 4.79
CA MET A 432 -7.14 20.31 3.80
C MET A 432 -6.64 21.75 3.89
N ARG A 433 -6.29 22.35 2.75
CA ARG A 433 -6.05 23.79 2.63
C ARG A 433 -7.32 24.54 2.23
N PRO A 434 -7.50 25.80 2.64
CA PRO A 434 -8.69 26.59 2.29
C PRO A 434 -8.93 26.81 0.78
N SER A 435 -7.89 26.77 -0.06
CA SER A 435 -8.03 26.85 -1.52
C SER A 435 -8.64 25.57 -2.10
N CYS A 436 -8.12 24.41 -1.68
CA CYS A 436 -8.57 23.08 -2.10
C CYS A 436 -10.02 22.79 -1.66
N ASP A 437 -10.43 23.32 -0.50
CA ASP A 437 -11.81 23.23 0.02
C ASP A 437 -12.85 23.72 -1.00
N LYS A 438 -12.63 24.89 -1.59
CA LYS A 438 -13.54 25.46 -2.60
C LYS A 438 -13.55 24.67 -3.90
N SER A 439 -12.40 24.21 -4.35
CA SER A 439 -12.27 23.45 -5.60
C SER A 439 -13.03 22.13 -5.54
N ILE A 440 -12.83 21.35 -4.47
CA ILE A 440 -13.53 20.06 -4.29
C ILE A 440 -15.04 20.26 -4.20
N LEU A 441 -15.51 21.28 -3.47
CA LEU A 441 -16.94 21.58 -3.37
C LEU A 441 -17.54 22.00 -4.72
N GLN A 442 -16.81 22.78 -5.51
CA GLN A 442 -17.25 23.16 -6.86
C GLN A 442 -17.36 21.94 -7.77
N VAL A 443 -16.38 21.03 -7.72
CA VAL A 443 -16.42 19.78 -8.49
C VAL A 443 -17.59 18.90 -8.04
N LEU A 444 -17.86 18.80 -6.73
CA LEU A 444 -19.02 18.07 -6.21
C LEU A 444 -20.35 18.63 -6.75
N GLU A 445 -20.50 19.96 -6.80
CA GLU A 445 -21.71 20.59 -7.34
C GLU A 445 -21.91 20.24 -8.83
N VAL A 446 -20.83 20.22 -9.61
CA VAL A 446 -20.87 19.81 -11.02
C VAL A 446 -21.29 18.34 -11.15
N LEU A 447 -20.64 17.46 -10.39
CA LEU A 447 -20.92 16.02 -10.45
C LEU A 447 -22.36 15.69 -10.01
N ASP A 448 -22.89 16.37 -8.99
CA ASP A 448 -24.27 16.19 -8.52
C ASP A 448 -25.32 16.75 -9.51
N SER A 449 -24.90 17.62 -10.44
CA SER A 449 -25.77 18.15 -11.51
C SER A 449 -25.79 17.28 -12.78
N CYS A 450 -24.85 16.34 -12.90
CA CYS A 450 -24.70 15.40 -14.02
C CYS A 450 -25.47 14.10 -13.77
#